data_AF-A0A1Q8API5-F1
#
_entry.id   AF-A0A1Q8API5-F1
#
_cell.length_a   1.000
_cell.length_b   1.000
_cell.length_c   1.000
_cell.angle_alpha   90.00
_cell.angle_beta   90.00
_cell.angle_gamma   90.00
#
_symmetry.space_group_name_H-M   'P 1'
#
loop_
_entity.id
_entity.type
_entity.pdbx_description
1 polymer ?
#
loop_
_entity_poly.entity_id
_entity_poly.type
_entity_poly.pdbx_seq_one_letter_code
_entity_poly.pdbx_strand_id
1 'polypeptide(L)'
;MSTRIWFAFIALLITSGISGTAQERAPERVSLDALLTRAALVSRLLRRSIRERRLDPHGPDSGEKRVIRGGSWYFDANSARCGLRYTHAPQDRGFSLGFRLAADRR
;
A
#
# COMPACT_ATOMS: atom_id res chain seq x y z
N MET A 1 29.08 32.76 -5.53
CA MET A 1 27.63 32.94 -5.25
C MET A 1 27.16 31.80 -4.35
N SER A 2 27.55 31.73 -3.07
CA SER A 2 27.06 32.42 -1.86
C SER A 2 25.66 31.99 -1.37
N THR A 3 25.56 30.71 -0.97
CA THR A 3 24.47 30.11 -0.16
C THR A 3 24.47 30.57 1.31
N ARG A 4 25.34 31.53 1.68
CA ARG A 4 25.54 31.99 3.07
C ARG A 4 24.68 33.17 3.49
N ILE A 5 23.93 33.79 2.57
CA ILE A 5 23.11 34.98 2.85
C ILE A 5 21.69 34.61 3.31
N TRP A 6 21.18 33.44 2.91
CA TRP A 6 19.81 33.03 3.21
C TRP A 6 19.55 32.65 4.68
N PHE A 7 20.56 32.12 5.40
CA PHE A 7 20.38 31.71 6.80
C PHE A 7 20.32 32.88 7.79
N ALA A 8 20.79 34.07 7.41
CA ALA A 8 20.79 35.24 8.29
C ALA A 8 19.42 35.97 8.33
N PHE A 9 18.58 35.82 7.31
CA PHE A 9 17.30 36.54 7.23
C PHE A 9 16.14 35.89 8.02
N ILE A 10 16.18 34.58 8.25
CA ILE A 10 15.12 33.88 8.98
C ILE A 10 15.25 34.08 10.51
N ALA A 11 16.47 34.35 11.01
CA ALA A 11 16.71 34.52 12.45
C ALA A 11 16.27 35.89 13.00
N LEU A 12 16.03 36.90 12.15
CA LEU A 12 15.71 38.26 12.59
C LEU A 12 14.20 38.57 12.62
N LEU A 13 13.34 37.63 12.20
CA LEU A 13 11.88 37.77 12.21
C LEU A 13 11.19 37.08 13.40
N ILE A 14 11.96 36.49 14.33
CA ILE A 14 11.42 35.74 15.48
C ILE A 14 11.34 36.62 16.75
N THR A 15 11.94 37.81 16.77
CA THR A 15 12.03 38.65 17.99
C THR A 15 11.12 39.88 18.02
N SER A 16 10.17 40.04 17.10
CA SER A 16 9.19 41.13 17.13
C SER A 16 7.75 40.62 17.26
N GLY A 17 7.35 40.40 18.51
CA GLY A 17 6.02 40.73 19.05
C GLY A 17 4.78 40.32 18.26
N ILE A 18 4.21 39.18 18.62
CA ILE A 18 2.74 39.01 18.62
C ILE A 18 2.35 38.70 20.06
N SER A 19 2.12 39.76 20.84
CA SER A 19 1.40 39.70 22.11
C SER A 19 -0.09 39.53 21.81
N GLY A 20 -0.47 38.36 21.33
CA GLY A 20 -1.85 37.91 21.22
C GLY A 20 -2.10 36.90 22.33
N THR A 21 -2.99 37.20 23.26
CA THR A 21 -3.51 36.26 24.26
C THR A 21 -4.38 35.22 23.55
N ALA A 22 -3.76 34.33 22.79
CA ALA A 22 -4.37 33.06 22.43
C ALA A 22 -4.18 32.16 23.65
N GLN A 23 -5.27 31.86 24.35
CA GLN A 23 -5.36 30.78 25.31
C GLN A 23 -4.83 29.50 24.63
N GLU A 24 -3.56 29.19 24.85
CA GLU A 24 -2.89 28.00 24.38
C GLU A 24 -3.54 26.83 25.14
N ARG A 25 -4.62 26.27 24.59
CA ARG A 25 -5.16 25.00 25.06
C ARG A 25 -4.08 23.95 24.79
N ALA A 26 -3.31 23.64 25.83
CA ALA A 26 -2.36 22.55 25.83
C ALA A 26 -3.03 21.30 25.24
N PRO A 27 -2.39 20.60 24.28
CA PRO A 27 -2.94 19.36 23.78
C PRO A 27 -3.10 18.41 24.96
N GLU A 28 -4.33 17.90 25.13
CA GLU A 28 -4.67 16.91 26.14
C GLU A 28 -3.65 15.77 26.03
N ARG A 29 -2.80 15.59 27.05
CA ARG A 29 -1.72 14.61 27.03
C ARG A 29 -2.35 13.23 26.92
N VAL A 30 -2.40 12.66 25.72
CA VAL A 30 -2.85 11.29 25.50
C VAL A 30 -1.97 10.37 26.35
N SER A 31 -2.58 9.63 27.26
CA SER A 31 -1.88 8.71 28.17
C SER A 31 -0.95 7.76 27.41
N LEU A 32 0.25 7.52 27.96
CA LEU A 32 1.21 6.56 27.41
C LEU A 32 0.58 5.17 27.24
N ASP A 33 -0.30 4.76 28.17
CA ASP A 33 -1.01 3.48 28.12
C ASP A 33 -1.97 3.41 26.91
N ALA A 34 -2.61 4.54 26.57
CA ALA A 34 -3.47 4.64 25.41
C ALA A 34 -2.66 4.53 24.11
N LEU A 35 -1.47 5.14 24.04
CA LEU A 35 -0.57 5.01 22.89
C LEU A 35 -0.02 3.59 22.74
N LEU A 36 0.41 2.97 23.84
CA LEU A 36 0.91 1.59 23.87
C LEU A 36 -0.18 0.58 23.46
N THR A 37 -1.41 0.78 23.94
CA THR A 37 -2.56 -0.05 23.55
C THR A 37 -2.86 0.05 22.05
N ARG A 38 -2.81 1.28 21.48
CA ARG A 38 -2.98 1.49 20.04
C ARG A 38 -1.87 0.83 19.23
N ALA A 39 -0.61 0.97 19.65
CA ALA A 39 0.53 0.34 18.99
C ALA A 39 0.47 -1.21 19.02
N ALA A 40 0.07 -1.78 20.16
CA ALA A 40 -0.14 -3.22 20.30
C ALA A 40 -1.27 -3.74 19.39
N LEU A 41 -2.39 -2.99 19.30
CA LEU A 41 -3.49 -3.29 18.40
C LEU A 41 -3.04 -3.28 16.93
N VAL A 42 -2.33 -2.22 16.49
CA VAL A 42 -1.79 -2.13 15.13
C VAL A 42 -0.87 -3.32 14.83
N SER A 43 0.03 -3.66 15.75
CA SER A 43 0.93 -4.81 15.61
C SER A 43 0.17 -6.13 15.49
N ARG A 44 -0.94 -6.31 16.23
CA ARG A 44 -1.81 -7.49 16.13
C ARG A 44 -2.54 -7.54 14.80
N LEU A 45 -3.07 -6.42 14.32
CA LEU A 45 -3.78 -6.32 13.05
C LEU A 45 -2.84 -6.54 11.85
N LEU A 46 -1.63 -5.98 11.89
CA LEU A 46 -0.63 -6.20 10.85
C LEU A 46 -0.22 -7.67 10.77
N ARG A 47 0.04 -8.32 11.91
CA ARG A 47 0.34 -9.76 11.95
C ARG A 47 -0.81 -10.60 11.39
N ARG A 48 -2.05 -10.23 11.70
CA ARG A 48 -3.25 -10.88 11.15
C ARG A 48 -3.31 -10.71 9.63
N SER A 49 -3.20 -9.48 9.14
CA SER A 49 -3.24 -9.16 7.72
C SER A 49 -2.13 -9.85 6.91
N ILE A 50 -0.91 -9.90 7.45
CA ILE A 50 0.21 -10.64 6.82
C ILE A 50 -0.09 -12.13 6.75
N ARG A 51 -0.68 -12.71 7.81
CA ARG A 51 -1.05 -14.12 7.84
C ARG A 51 -2.13 -14.43 6.80
N GLU A 52 -3.17 -13.61 6.72
CA GLU A 52 -4.27 -13.76 5.75
C GLU A 52 -3.74 -13.74 4.31
N ARG A 53 -2.90 -12.74 3.96
CA ARG A 53 -2.26 -12.64 2.63
C ARG A 53 -1.41 -13.85 2.26
N ARG A 54 -0.90 -14.61 3.23
CA ARG A 54 -0.09 -15.81 2.99
C ARG A 54 -0.95 -17.07 2.83
N LEU A 55 -2.06 -17.16 3.55
CA LEU A 55 -2.95 -18.33 3.53
C LEU A 55 -3.88 -18.32 2.32
N ASP A 56 -4.42 -17.16 1.97
CA ASP A 56 -5.27 -16.96 0.80
C ASP A 56 -4.81 -15.72 0.01
N PRO A 57 -3.73 -15.85 -0.79
CA PRO A 57 -3.17 -14.72 -1.51
C PRO A 57 -4.06 -14.29 -2.68
N HIS A 58 -4.70 -13.12 -2.57
CA HIS A 58 -5.44 -12.49 -3.67
C HIS A 58 -4.55 -11.74 -4.69
N GLY A 59 -3.24 -11.62 -4.41
CA GLY A 59 -2.31 -10.81 -5.18
C GLY A 59 -2.19 -9.37 -4.67
N PRO A 60 -1.53 -8.46 -5.42
CA PRO A 60 -1.44 -7.05 -5.06
C PRO A 60 -2.78 -6.33 -5.19
N ASP A 61 -2.99 -5.29 -4.39
CA ASP A 61 -4.25 -4.51 -4.36
C ASP A 61 -4.51 -3.72 -5.66
N SER A 62 -3.47 -3.43 -6.43
CA SER A 62 -3.54 -2.69 -7.69
C SER A 62 -2.60 -3.28 -8.75
N GLY A 63 -2.91 -2.98 -10.02
CA GLY A 63 -2.09 -3.38 -11.16
C GLY A 63 -2.83 -3.22 -12.49
N GLU A 64 -2.08 -2.90 -13.55
CA GLU A 64 -2.63 -2.67 -14.90
C GLU A 64 -2.97 -3.98 -15.63
N LYS A 65 -2.33 -5.09 -15.24
CA LYS A 65 -2.50 -6.39 -15.89
C LYS A 65 -3.09 -7.44 -14.94
N ARG A 66 -3.61 -8.53 -15.51
CA ARG A 66 -4.16 -9.70 -14.81
C ARG A 66 -3.42 -10.95 -15.25
N VAL A 67 -3.29 -11.91 -14.33
CA VAL A 67 -2.55 -13.15 -14.55
C VAL A 67 -3.40 -14.13 -15.37
N ILE A 68 -2.79 -14.75 -16.38
CA ILE A 68 -3.35 -15.85 -17.17
C ILE A 68 -2.43 -17.06 -17.03
N ARG A 69 -3.04 -18.25 -16.92
CA ARG A 69 -2.34 -19.52 -16.70
C ARG A 69 -2.95 -20.63 -17.56
N GLY A 70 -2.19 -21.70 -17.75
CA GLY A 70 -2.66 -22.94 -18.39
C GLY A 70 -2.32 -23.09 -19.87
N GLY A 71 -1.72 -22.08 -20.50
CA GLY A 71 -1.39 -22.11 -21.92
C GLY A 71 -2.63 -22.14 -22.82
N SER A 72 -2.44 -22.53 -24.08
CA SER A 72 -3.53 -22.72 -25.03
C SER A 72 -3.11 -23.72 -26.12
N TRP A 73 -4.07 -24.13 -26.95
CA TRP A 73 -3.81 -24.98 -28.12
C TRP A 73 -2.90 -24.34 -29.17
N TYR A 74 -2.74 -23.02 -29.14
CA TYR A 74 -1.94 -22.28 -30.11
C TYR A 74 -0.44 -22.26 -29.78
N PHE A 75 -0.05 -22.52 -28.53
CA PHE A 75 1.33 -22.48 -28.07
C PHE A 75 1.86 -23.89 -27.80
N ASP A 76 3.18 -24.01 -27.63
CA ASP A 76 3.82 -25.29 -27.33
C ASP A 76 3.47 -25.81 -25.92
N ALA A 77 3.92 -27.03 -25.62
CA ALA A 77 3.70 -27.67 -24.33
C ALA A 77 4.32 -26.90 -23.14
N ASN A 78 5.35 -26.08 -23.39
CA ASN A 78 5.97 -25.28 -22.34
C ASN A 78 5.02 -24.21 -21.80
N SER A 79 4.10 -23.71 -22.64
CA SER A 79 3.09 -22.74 -22.25
C SER A 79 2.09 -23.26 -21.20
N ALA A 80 1.87 -24.58 -21.16
CA ALA A 80 0.86 -25.25 -20.34
C ALA A 80 1.35 -25.63 -18.93
N ARG A 81 2.63 -25.37 -18.59
CA ARG A 81 3.19 -25.69 -17.27
C ARG A 81 2.44 -24.96 -16.15
N CYS A 82 2.14 -25.66 -15.06
CA CYS A 82 1.36 -25.12 -13.94
C CYS A 82 1.96 -23.86 -13.29
N GLY A 83 3.29 -23.74 -13.32
CA GLY A 83 4.03 -22.61 -12.76
C GLY A 83 4.18 -21.40 -13.69
N LEU A 84 3.89 -21.54 -14.99
CA LEU A 84 4.05 -20.44 -15.93
C LEU A 84 2.89 -19.43 -15.79
N ARG A 85 3.24 -18.14 -15.79
CA ARG A 85 2.31 -17.04 -15.62
C ARG A 85 2.50 -16.01 -16.73
N TYR A 86 1.48 -15.79 -17.52
CA TYR A 86 1.40 -14.68 -18.46
C TYR A 86 0.59 -13.54 -17.85
N THR A 87 0.67 -12.35 -18.46
CA THR A 87 -0.12 -11.19 -18.04
C THR A 87 -0.68 -10.45 -19.24
N HIS A 88 -1.94 -10.05 -19.13
CA HIS A 88 -2.65 -9.24 -20.13
C HIS A 88 -3.42 -8.12 -19.46
N ALA A 89 -3.72 -7.06 -20.21
CA ALA A 89 -4.63 -6.03 -19.72
C ALA A 89 -6.06 -6.59 -19.63
N PRO A 90 -6.92 -6.12 -18.72
CA PRO A 90 -8.28 -6.64 -18.55
C PRO A 90 -9.14 -6.60 -19.81
N GLN A 91 -8.87 -5.66 -20.72
CA GLN A 91 -9.58 -5.47 -21.98
C GLN A 91 -9.05 -6.34 -23.13
N ASP A 92 -7.91 -7.02 -22.95
CA ASP A 92 -7.31 -7.83 -24.01
C ASP A 92 -8.21 -9.04 -24.31
N ARG A 93 -8.31 -9.36 -25.61
CA ARG A 93 -9.10 -10.48 -26.13
C ARG A 93 -8.27 -11.22 -27.15
N GLY A 94 -8.41 -12.53 -27.21
CA GLY A 94 -7.69 -13.36 -28.16
C GLY A 94 -8.42 -14.67 -28.43
N PHE A 95 -8.22 -15.21 -29.63
CA PHE A 95 -8.85 -16.46 -30.07
C PHE A 95 -8.38 -17.69 -29.27
N SER A 96 -7.28 -17.57 -28.53
CA SER A 96 -6.71 -18.61 -27.69
C SER A 96 -6.85 -18.33 -26.18
N LEU A 97 -7.59 -17.27 -25.80
CA LEU A 97 -7.79 -16.85 -24.41
C LEU A 97 -9.19 -17.24 -23.90
N GLY A 98 -9.26 -17.74 -22.66
CA GLY A 98 -10.51 -18.07 -21.98
C GLY A 98 -10.37 -17.98 -20.45
N PHE A 99 -11.41 -18.37 -19.73
CA PHE A 99 -11.41 -18.42 -18.27
C PHE A 99 -12.25 -19.59 -17.75
N ARG A 100 -12.06 -19.91 -16.47
CA ARG A 100 -12.89 -20.88 -15.75
C ARG A 100 -13.39 -20.26 -14.45
N LEU A 101 -14.61 -20.59 -14.06
CA LEU A 101 -15.19 -20.13 -12.82
C LEU A 101 -14.66 -20.95 -11.63
N ALA A 102 -14.56 -20.29 -10.49
CA ALA A 102 -14.37 -20.87 -9.17
C ALA A 102 -15.39 -20.22 -8.23
N ALA A 103 -15.86 -20.98 -7.25
CA ALA A 103 -16.80 -20.49 -6.25
C ALA A 103 -16.44 -21.10 -4.91
N ASP A 104 -16.66 -20.31 -3.86
CA ASP A 104 -16.57 -20.82 -2.50
C ASP A 104 -17.71 -21.82 -2.27
N ARG A 105 -17.37 -22.88 -1.54
CA ARG A 105 -18.38 -23.81 -1.07
C ARG A 105 -19.18 -23.10 0.02
N ARG A 106 -20.46 -22.84 -0.26
CA ARG A 106 -21.44 -22.39 0.74
C ARG A 106 -21.79 -23.51 1.71
#